data_AF-A0A9Y2KZK9-F1
#
_entry.id   AF-A0A9Y2KZK9-F1
#
_cell.length_a   1.000
_cell.length_b   1.000
_cell.length_c   1.000
_cell.angle_alpha   90.00
_cell.angle_beta   90.00
_cell.angle_gamma   90.00
#
_symmetry.space_group_name_H-M   'P 1'
#
loop_
_entity.id
_entity.type
_entity.pdbx_description
1 polymer ?
#
loop_
_entity_poly.entity_id
_entity_poly.type
_entity_poly.pdbx_seq_one_letter_code
_entity_poly.pdbx_strand_id
1 'polypeptide(L)'
;MTTGFFRDITEIPFEGADSTNPLAFRHYNPDEIVMGKRMEDHLRFATCYWHSFGWPGGDPFGGQTFERPWFSNTMEAAKLKADVAFEMFQLLKTPYYCFHDADMRPEGADFAENTRNLNEMVDYFAEKQAQTGMKLLWGTANLFSNARYMSGASTNPDPDVFAFSAATIKTCMDATHRLGGENYVLWGGREGYETLLNTDLGQEDQQMGRMLNLVVEYKHKIGFKGAILVEPKPQEPTKHQYDYDTATVYGFLKRHGLENEVKMNIEQGHAILAGHSFEHEIATASALGIFGSVDMNRNDYQSGWDTDQFPNNVPEVALAYFHILKAGGFTTGGTNFDAKLRRQSLDAEDLLMAHVGGMDVCARGLKAAAAMIEDGTMDQFVTDRYAGWQTPEAQMMLQGKQSLEQIAAQVEATGLNPAPRSGRQEYLENVVNRFV
;
A
#
# COMPACT_ATOMS: atom_id res chain seq x y z
N MET A 1 28.11 4.18 9.76
CA MET A 1 28.50 4.43 11.17
C MET A 1 27.27 4.11 12.00
N THR A 2 27.42 3.37 13.09
CA THR A 2 26.30 3.04 13.98
C THR A 2 25.89 4.28 14.77
N THR A 3 24.60 4.50 14.95
CA THR A 3 24.09 5.62 15.77
C THR A 3 24.11 5.29 17.26
N GLY A 4 24.26 4.01 17.60
CA GLY A 4 24.15 3.48 18.96
C GLY A 4 22.71 3.26 19.42
N PHE A 5 21.70 3.60 18.60
CA PHE A 5 20.29 3.43 18.96
C PHE A 5 19.91 1.95 19.11
N PHE A 6 20.40 1.09 18.21
CA PHE A 6 20.20 -0.36 18.24
C PHE A 6 21.29 -1.12 19.02
N ARG A 7 22.07 -0.42 19.86
CA ARG A 7 23.11 -0.99 20.74
C ARG A 7 24.14 -1.81 19.96
N ASP A 8 24.31 -3.09 20.30
CA ASP A 8 25.32 -4.01 19.75
C ASP A 8 24.79 -4.83 18.56
N ILE A 9 23.56 -4.57 18.10
CA ILE A 9 22.95 -5.31 16.98
C ILE A 9 23.61 -4.83 15.69
N THR A 10 24.30 -5.75 15.02
CA THR A 10 25.08 -5.47 13.80
C THR A 10 24.58 -6.21 12.57
N GLU A 11 23.80 -7.28 12.76
CA GLU A 11 23.18 -8.04 11.67
C GLU A 11 21.92 -8.77 12.17
N ILE A 12 20.95 -8.96 11.27
CA ILE A 12 19.83 -9.91 11.42
C ILE A 12 20.04 -11.04 10.38
N PRO A 13 20.47 -12.25 10.82
CA PRO A 13 20.77 -13.35 9.90
C PRO A 13 19.49 -14.10 9.47
N PHE A 14 19.61 -14.89 8.41
CA PHE A 14 18.66 -15.97 8.13
C PHE A 14 19.16 -17.24 8.82
N GLU A 15 18.34 -17.80 9.71
CA GLU A 15 18.68 -19.00 10.51
C GLU A 15 17.78 -20.21 10.20
N GLY A 16 16.73 -20.02 9.39
CA GLY A 16 15.82 -21.08 8.99
C GLY A 16 14.66 -21.33 9.96
N ALA A 17 13.74 -22.19 9.54
CA ALA A 17 12.41 -22.34 10.14
C ALA A 17 12.40 -22.78 11.61
N ASP A 18 13.43 -23.50 12.06
CA ASP A 18 13.54 -24.02 13.43
C ASP A 18 14.15 -23.01 14.42
N SER A 19 14.57 -21.82 13.97
CA SER A 19 15.19 -20.82 14.83
C SER A 19 14.21 -20.21 15.84
N THR A 20 14.65 -20.12 17.09
CA THR A 20 13.97 -19.42 18.18
C THR A 20 14.54 -18.02 18.43
N ASN A 21 15.53 -17.57 17.65
CA ASN A 21 16.11 -16.24 17.78
C ASN A 21 15.08 -15.18 17.33
N PRO A 22 14.70 -14.21 18.19
CA PRO A 22 13.73 -13.17 17.82
C PRO A 22 14.28 -12.17 16.80
N LEU A 23 15.61 -12.08 16.66
CA LEU A 23 16.31 -11.20 15.72
C LEU A 23 17.02 -12.02 14.62
N ALA A 24 16.31 -13.02 14.08
CA ALA A 24 16.71 -13.74 12.88
C ALA A 24 15.49 -14.05 12.01
N PHE A 25 15.71 -14.09 10.69
CA PHE A 25 14.71 -14.54 9.73
C PHE A 25 14.62 -16.06 9.69
N ARG A 26 13.40 -16.57 9.71
CA ARG A 26 13.07 -18.00 9.62
C ARG A 26 12.69 -18.41 8.20
N HIS A 27 12.08 -17.49 7.46
CA HIS A 27 11.56 -17.72 6.12
C HIS A 27 12.09 -16.73 5.09
N TYR A 28 12.41 -15.50 5.50
CA TYR A 28 12.97 -14.50 4.59
C TYR A 28 14.48 -14.75 4.35
N ASN A 29 14.78 -15.32 3.19
CA ASN A 29 16.13 -15.37 2.64
C ASN A 29 16.14 -14.55 1.34
N PRO A 30 16.76 -13.36 1.32
CA PRO A 30 16.73 -12.45 0.15
C PRO A 30 17.11 -13.13 -1.17
N ASP A 31 18.08 -14.04 -1.14
CA ASP A 31 18.65 -14.71 -2.32
C ASP A 31 17.94 -16.00 -2.73
N GLU A 32 16.97 -16.47 -1.94
CA GLU A 32 16.20 -17.66 -2.29
C GLU A 32 15.39 -17.42 -3.57
N ILE A 33 15.50 -18.36 -4.52
CA ILE A 33 14.79 -18.30 -5.79
C ILE A 33 13.42 -18.98 -5.63
N VAL A 34 12.35 -18.20 -5.80
CA VAL A 34 10.96 -18.67 -5.82
C VAL A 34 10.40 -18.38 -7.20
N MET A 35 9.83 -19.37 -7.90
CA MET A 35 9.31 -19.20 -9.27
C MET A 35 10.27 -18.46 -10.22
N GLY A 36 11.58 -18.73 -10.12
CA GLY A 36 12.60 -18.14 -11.00
C GLY A 36 13.06 -16.72 -10.67
N LYS A 37 12.63 -16.13 -9.55
CA LYS A 37 12.99 -14.76 -9.12
C LYS A 37 13.39 -14.75 -7.63
N ARG A 38 14.35 -13.90 -7.25
CA ARG A 38 14.81 -13.78 -5.84
C ARG A 38 13.66 -13.32 -4.95
N MET A 39 13.64 -13.78 -3.72
CA MET A 39 12.62 -13.41 -2.74
C MET A 39 12.58 -11.90 -2.49
N GLU A 40 13.74 -11.26 -2.40
CA GLU A 40 13.87 -9.80 -2.30
C GLU A 40 13.18 -9.09 -3.46
N ASP A 41 13.34 -9.59 -4.69
CA ASP A 41 12.76 -8.98 -5.88
C ASP A 41 11.24 -9.23 -6.00
N HIS A 42 10.74 -10.32 -5.39
CA HIS A 42 9.30 -10.58 -5.28
C HIS A 42 8.63 -9.67 -4.28
N LEU A 43 9.20 -9.57 -3.08
CA LEU A 43 8.58 -8.88 -1.94
C LEU A 43 8.83 -7.37 -1.99
N ARG A 44 10.03 -6.96 -2.43
CA ARG A 44 10.43 -5.55 -2.56
C ARG A 44 10.06 -4.76 -1.30
N PHE A 45 10.45 -5.28 -0.14
CA PHE A 45 10.04 -4.73 1.14
C PHE A 45 10.46 -3.27 1.26
N ALA A 46 9.54 -2.45 1.74
CA ALA A 46 9.80 -1.08 2.14
C ALA A 46 9.49 -0.88 3.62
N THR A 47 10.29 -0.04 4.27
CA THR A 47 10.02 0.40 5.64
C THR A 47 9.31 1.75 5.63
N CYS A 48 8.15 1.81 6.29
CA CYS A 48 7.38 3.03 6.52
C CYS A 48 8.11 3.98 7.49
N TYR A 49 8.39 5.20 7.05
CA TYR A 49 9.13 6.18 7.84
C TYR A 49 8.27 6.82 8.96
N TRP A 50 6.97 7.12 8.71
CA TRP A 50 6.11 7.77 9.71
C TRP A 50 5.87 6.87 10.91
N HIS A 51 5.51 5.62 10.72
CA HIS A 51 5.24 4.74 11.86
C HIS A 51 6.49 4.34 12.64
N SER A 52 7.61 4.14 11.93
CA SER A 52 8.86 3.71 12.57
C SER A 52 9.54 4.85 13.32
N PHE A 53 9.48 6.09 12.80
CA PHE A 53 10.28 7.21 13.31
C PHE A 53 9.53 8.52 13.53
N GLY A 54 8.35 8.69 12.92
CA GLY A 54 7.53 9.91 13.02
C GLY A 54 6.48 9.87 14.15
N TRP A 55 5.88 8.70 14.42
CA TRP A 55 4.81 8.56 15.39
C TRP A 55 5.36 8.42 16.83
N PRO A 56 4.99 9.31 17.77
CA PRO A 56 5.53 9.32 19.14
C PRO A 56 4.81 8.36 20.10
N GLY A 57 3.94 7.47 19.58
CA GLY A 57 3.19 6.52 20.41
C GLY A 57 2.00 7.13 21.15
N GLY A 58 1.44 8.23 20.64
CA GLY A 58 0.21 8.85 21.16
C GLY A 58 -1.06 8.25 20.54
N ASP A 59 -2.19 8.37 21.24
CA ASP A 59 -3.52 7.97 20.79
C ASP A 59 -4.57 9.01 21.27
N PRO A 60 -5.87 8.90 20.90
CA PRO A 60 -6.88 9.88 21.32
C PRO A 60 -7.08 10.03 22.83
N PHE A 61 -6.52 9.12 23.65
CA PHE A 61 -6.71 9.06 25.10
C PHE A 61 -5.40 9.22 25.89
N GLY A 62 -4.26 9.39 25.23
CA GLY A 62 -2.97 9.54 25.89
C GLY A 62 -1.88 10.11 24.97
N GLY A 63 -1.02 10.95 25.56
CA GLY A 63 0.12 11.56 24.85
C GLY A 63 1.26 10.58 24.52
N GLN A 64 2.38 11.17 24.09
CA GLN A 64 3.63 10.50 23.73
C GLN A 64 4.05 9.45 24.75
N THR A 65 4.53 8.31 24.24
CA THR A 65 5.09 7.21 25.04
C THR A 65 6.51 6.86 24.62
N PHE A 66 6.88 7.12 23.37
CA PHE A 66 8.21 6.86 22.87
C PHE A 66 9.12 8.05 23.17
N GLU A 67 10.13 7.82 24.01
CA GLU A 67 11.19 8.80 24.27
C GLU A 67 12.35 8.54 23.31
N ARG A 68 12.27 9.12 22.11
CA ARG A 68 13.30 8.99 21.07
C ARG A 68 14.12 10.28 20.95
N PRO A 69 15.45 10.20 20.72
CA PRO A 69 16.32 11.38 20.73
C PRO A 69 16.06 12.36 19.58
N TRP A 70 15.26 11.96 18.57
CA TRP A 70 14.92 12.78 17.42
C TRP A 70 13.52 13.43 17.49
N PHE A 71 12.77 13.29 18.58
CA PHE A 71 11.48 13.99 18.74
C PHE A 71 11.68 15.47 19.13
N SER A 72 12.28 16.22 18.21
CA SER A 72 12.49 17.67 18.28
C SER A 72 12.28 18.26 16.89
N ASN A 73 11.76 19.50 16.82
CA ASN A 73 11.48 20.18 15.55
C ASN A 73 12.72 20.90 14.98
N THR A 74 13.90 20.28 15.09
CA THR A 74 15.18 20.84 14.62
C THR A 74 15.71 20.06 13.43
N MET A 75 16.53 20.70 12.61
CA MET A 75 17.16 20.04 11.46
C MET A 75 18.14 18.96 11.92
N GLU A 76 18.85 19.17 13.03
CA GLU A 76 19.73 18.19 13.65
C GLU A 76 18.97 16.93 14.07
N ALA A 77 17.80 17.08 14.69
CA ALA A 77 16.95 15.96 15.05
C ALA A 77 16.42 15.20 13.82
N ALA A 78 16.07 15.92 12.74
CA ALA A 78 15.65 15.30 11.49
C ALA A 78 16.79 14.48 10.84
N LYS A 79 18.03 14.99 10.85
CA LYS A 79 19.22 14.26 10.37
C LYS A 79 19.54 13.04 11.23
N LEU A 80 19.43 13.16 12.56
CA LEU A 80 19.59 12.01 13.47
C LEU A 80 18.53 10.94 13.21
N LYS A 81 17.27 11.33 12.99
CA LYS A 81 16.19 10.42 12.62
C LYS A 81 16.53 9.64 11.36
N ALA A 82 17.05 10.34 10.34
CA ALA A 82 17.48 9.71 9.09
C ALA A 82 18.68 8.77 9.30
N ASP A 83 19.64 9.13 10.16
CA ASP A 83 20.76 8.25 10.50
C ASP A 83 20.29 6.93 11.11
N VAL A 84 19.39 7.00 12.09
CA VAL A 84 18.82 5.83 12.75
C VAL A 84 17.96 5.01 11.78
N ALA A 85 17.20 5.68 10.92
CA ALA A 85 16.36 5.02 9.92
C ALA A 85 17.19 4.21 8.92
N PHE A 86 18.23 4.81 8.33
CA PHE A 86 19.09 4.10 7.38
C PHE A 86 19.92 2.99 8.04
N GLU A 87 20.29 3.13 9.32
CA GLU A 87 20.87 2.01 10.10
C GLU A 87 19.87 0.86 10.23
N MET A 88 18.62 1.15 10.60
CA MET A 88 17.56 0.14 10.70
C MET A 88 17.30 -0.57 9.37
N PHE A 89 17.23 0.17 8.26
CA PHE A 89 16.97 -0.41 6.95
C PHE A 89 18.09 -1.39 6.54
N GLN A 90 19.34 -1.05 6.84
CA GLN A 90 20.49 -1.95 6.60
C GLN A 90 20.44 -3.19 7.49
N LEU A 91 20.10 -3.06 8.78
CA LEU A 91 19.95 -4.19 9.69
C LEU A 91 18.85 -5.16 9.22
N LEU A 92 17.70 -4.61 8.79
CA LEU A 92 16.57 -5.39 8.29
C LEU A 92 16.79 -5.94 6.88
N LYS A 93 17.78 -5.44 6.13
CA LYS A 93 18.01 -5.79 4.73
C LYS A 93 16.78 -5.48 3.86
N THR A 94 16.08 -4.38 4.16
CA THR A 94 15.01 -3.88 3.29
C THR A 94 15.62 -3.12 2.12
N PRO A 95 15.20 -3.34 0.87
CA PRO A 95 15.74 -2.62 -0.29
C PRO A 95 15.14 -1.21 -0.46
N TYR A 96 13.99 -0.94 0.18
CA TYR A 96 13.25 0.29 0.00
C TYR A 96 12.79 0.96 1.31
N TYR A 97 12.40 2.24 1.21
CA TYR A 97 11.64 2.98 2.23
C TYR A 97 10.56 3.86 1.58
N CYS A 98 9.62 4.35 2.39
CA CYS A 98 8.55 5.27 2.02
C CYS A 98 8.48 6.46 2.99
N PHE A 99 8.08 7.66 2.55
CA PHE A 99 7.95 8.83 3.45
C PHE A 99 6.83 9.80 3.05
N HIS A 100 6.24 10.50 4.02
CA HIS A 100 5.64 11.82 3.77
C HIS A 100 6.66 12.93 4.02
N ASP A 101 6.52 14.04 3.29
CA ASP A 101 7.38 15.22 3.47
C ASP A 101 7.44 15.68 4.93
N ALA A 102 6.30 15.77 5.62
CA ALA A 102 6.26 16.23 7.01
C ALA A 102 7.00 15.29 7.99
N ASP A 103 7.20 14.02 7.62
CA ASP A 103 7.90 13.06 8.48
C ASP A 103 9.41 13.20 8.37
N MET A 104 9.94 13.71 7.25
CA MET A 104 11.38 13.75 7.02
C MET A 104 12.03 15.04 7.49
N ARG A 105 11.27 16.13 7.63
CA ARG A 105 11.79 17.49 7.87
C ARG A 105 11.03 18.20 8.99
N PRO A 106 11.62 19.19 9.67
CA PRO A 106 10.93 19.98 10.69
C PRO A 106 9.88 20.94 10.09
N GLU A 107 8.79 21.19 10.82
CA GLU A 107 7.78 22.21 10.46
C GLU A 107 8.37 23.61 10.53
N GLY A 108 8.29 24.33 9.40
CA GLY A 108 8.65 25.73 9.26
C GLY A 108 7.44 26.66 9.42
N ALA A 109 7.69 27.96 9.38
CA ALA A 109 6.66 28.98 9.58
C ALA A 109 5.75 29.16 8.36
N ASP A 110 6.24 28.85 7.16
CA ASP A 110 5.52 29.04 5.90
C ASP A 110 5.94 28.01 4.83
N PHE A 111 5.31 28.08 3.65
CA PHE A 111 5.59 27.20 2.53
C PHE A 111 7.06 27.26 2.07
N ALA A 112 7.67 28.46 2.08
CA ALA A 112 9.04 28.64 1.62
C ALA A 112 10.03 28.00 2.59
N GLU A 113 9.79 28.11 3.89
CA GLU A 113 10.59 27.44 4.91
C GLU A 113 10.40 25.92 4.89
N ASN A 114 9.16 25.42 4.78
CA ASN A 114 8.88 24.00 4.61
C ASN A 114 9.62 23.43 3.40
N THR A 115 9.61 24.15 2.28
CA THR A 115 10.31 23.75 1.04
C THR A 115 11.83 23.77 1.20
N ARG A 116 12.40 24.75 1.91
CA ARG A 116 13.84 24.77 2.21
C ARG A 116 14.25 23.57 3.08
N ASN A 117 13.49 23.32 4.15
CA ASN A 117 13.75 22.20 5.06
C ASN A 117 13.63 20.85 4.36
N LEU A 118 12.61 20.69 3.51
CA LEU A 118 12.43 19.49 2.69
C LEU A 118 13.63 19.28 1.76
N ASN A 119 14.07 20.32 1.04
CA ASN A 119 15.20 20.20 0.11
C ASN A 119 16.50 19.82 0.82
N GLU A 120 16.78 20.38 2.00
CA GLU A 120 17.95 20.01 2.80
C GLU A 120 17.92 18.54 3.21
N MET A 121 16.76 18.04 3.65
CA MET A 121 16.61 16.62 4.00
C MET A 121 16.63 15.70 2.78
N VAL A 122 16.16 16.15 1.62
CA VAL A 122 16.32 15.42 0.35
C VAL A 122 17.79 15.27 -0.02
N ASP A 123 18.60 16.33 0.12
CA ASP A 123 20.04 16.24 -0.11
C ASP A 123 20.69 15.23 0.85
N TYR A 124 20.31 15.27 2.13
CA TYR A 124 20.80 14.33 3.13
C TYR A 124 20.40 12.88 2.83
N PHE A 125 19.15 12.63 2.45
CA PHE A 125 18.67 11.30 2.09
C PHE A 125 19.37 10.78 0.82
N ALA A 126 19.64 11.65 -0.17
CA ALA A 126 20.37 11.26 -1.36
C ALA A 126 21.80 10.79 -1.03
N GLU A 127 22.49 11.47 -0.11
CA GLU A 127 23.79 11.01 0.39
C GLU A 127 23.69 9.65 1.08
N LYS A 128 22.65 9.43 1.89
CA LYS A 128 22.41 8.15 2.56
C LYS A 128 22.08 7.02 1.58
N GLN A 129 21.25 7.27 0.57
CA GLN A 129 20.97 6.32 -0.51
C GLN A 129 22.27 5.95 -1.24
N ALA A 130 23.12 6.93 -1.56
CA ALA A 130 24.40 6.69 -2.22
C ALA A 130 25.36 5.86 -1.34
N GLN A 131 25.34 6.04 -0.01
CA GLN A 131 26.19 5.28 0.92
C GLN A 131 25.72 3.84 1.14
N THR A 132 24.41 3.60 1.10
CA THR A 132 23.78 2.34 1.54
C THR A 132 23.22 1.49 0.40
N GLY A 133 23.02 2.07 -0.78
CA GLY A 133 22.31 1.45 -1.90
C GLY A 133 20.79 1.38 -1.74
N MET A 134 20.26 1.93 -0.64
CA MET A 134 18.83 2.01 -0.36
C MET A 134 18.08 2.81 -1.43
N LYS A 135 16.86 2.40 -1.76
CA LYS A 135 16.03 3.06 -2.77
C LYS A 135 14.73 3.60 -2.17
N LEU A 136 14.13 4.56 -2.84
CA LEU A 136 12.82 5.09 -2.48
C LEU A 136 11.74 4.30 -3.23
N LEU A 137 10.84 3.62 -2.52
CA LEU A 137 9.71 2.99 -3.20
C LEU A 137 8.73 4.07 -3.65
N TRP A 138 8.37 4.98 -2.74
CA TRP A 138 7.57 6.15 -3.04
C TRP A 138 7.68 7.24 -1.98
N GLY A 139 7.46 8.48 -2.42
CA GLY A 139 7.18 9.61 -1.55
C GLY A 139 5.72 10.04 -1.68
N THR A 140 5.26 10.85 -0.73
CA THR A 140 3.91 11.42 -0.70
C THR A 140 3.90 12.74 0.08
N ALA A 141 2.80 13.46 0.02
CA ALA A 141 2.58 14.71 0.76
C ALA A 141 1.65 14.46 1.95
N ASN A 142 2.05 14.88 3.15
CA ASN A 142 1.15 14.90 4.29
C ASN A 142 0.22 16.12 4.19
N LEU A 143 -0.98 15.90 3.67
CA LEU A 143 -2.03 16.89 3.50
C LEU A 143 -3.21 16.67 4.46
N PHE A 144 -2.93 16.14 5.66
CA PHE A 144 -3.99 15.74 6.59
C PHE A 144 -3.70 16.05 8.06
N SER A 145 -2.44 16.24 8.46
CA SER A 145 -2.09 16.52 9.86
C SER A 145 -2.22 18.00 10.23
N ASN A 146 -1.84 18.93 9.35
CA ASN A 146 -1.91 20.36 9.66
C ASN A 146 -3.37 20.85 9.72
N ALA A 147 -3.68 21.75 10.67
CA ALA A 147 -5.02 22.29 10.88
C ALA A 147 -5.62 22.96 9.62
N ARG A 148 -4.79 23.46 8.69
CA ARG A 148 -5.29 24.03 7.43
C ARG A 148 -6.07 23.02 6.56
N TYR A 149 -5.82 21.73 6.74
CA TYR A 149 -6.48 20.65 5.98
C TYR A 149 -7.71 20.07 6.68
N MET A 150 -8.18 20.66 7.78
CA MET A 150 -9.29 20.11 8.57
C MET A 150 -10.60 19.96 7.78
N SER A 151 -10.74 20.63 6.65
CA SER A 151 -11.91 20.56 5.76
C SER A 151 -11.55 20.05 4.35
N GLY A 152 -10.48 19.26 4.23
CA GLY A 152 -9.99 18.74 2.95
C GLY A 152 -8.70 19.40 2.48
N ALA A 153 -8.09 18.85 1.45
CA ALA A 153 -6.89 19.39 0.80
C ALA A 153 -7.21 19.80 -0.64
N SER A 154 -7.34 18.83 -1.54
CA SER A 154 -7.88 19.04 -2.88
C SER A 154 -9.40 19.15 -2.86
N THR A 155 -10.10 18.60 -1.87
CA THR A 155 -11.56 18.75 -1.73
C THR A 155 -11.96 19.92 -0.84
N ASN A 156 -11.02 20.79 -0.48
CA ASN A 156 -11.32 21.90 0.42
C ASN A 156 -12.29 22.91 -0.22
N PRO A 157 -13.30 23.40 0.50
CA PRO A 157 -14.16 24.48 0.04
C PRO A 157 -13.42 25.81 -0.20
N ASP A 158 -12.25 26.00 0.41
CA ASP A 158 -11.38 27.16 0.22
C ASP A 158 -10.34 26.91 -0.91
N PRO A 159 -10.39 27.66 -2.03
CA PRO A 159 -9.44 27.51 -3.13
C PRO A 159 -7.99 27.82 -2.76
N ASP A 160 -7.72 28.59 -1.70
CA ASP A 160 -6.35 28.86 -1.26
C ASP A 160 -5.72 27.60 -0.64
N VAL A 161 -6.52 26.76 0.04
CA VAL A 161 -6.05 25.47 0.56
C VAL A 161 -5.81 24.48 -0.58
N PHE A 162 -6.65 24.47 -1.62
CA PHE A 162 -6.39 23.73 -2.85
C PHE A 162 -5.03 24.14 -3.46
N ALA A 163 -4.80 25.44 -3.61
CA ALA A 163 -3.56 25.97 -4.19
C ALA A 163 -2.33 25.60 -3.35
N PHE A 164 -2.42 25.69 -2.03
CA PHE A 164 -1.34 25.28 -1.13
C PHE A 164 -1.06 23.77 -1.25
N SER A 165 -2.11 22.95 -1.31
CA SER A 165 -2.01 21.50 -1.47
C SER A 165 -1.33 21.12 -2.80
N ALA A 166 -1.71 21.77 -3.90
CA ALA A 166 -1.05 21.59 -5.20
C ALA A 166 0.44 21.96 -5.15
N ALA A 167 0.79 23.06 -4.46
CA ALA A 167 2.17 23.48 -4.29
C ALA A 167 2.99 22.46 -3.49
N THR A 168 2.42 21.89 -2.42
CA THR A 168 3.05 20.83 -1.62
C THR A 168 3.20 19.54 -2.41
N ILE A 169 2.17 19.09 -3.14
CA ILE A 169 2.27 17.89 -3.98
C ILE A 169 3.39 18.05 -5.02
N LYS A 170 3.47 19.22 -5.67
CA LYS A 170 4.53 19.53 -6.63
C LYS A 170 5.92 19.38 -5.99
N THR A 171 6.16 19.96 -4.80
CA THR A 171 7.47 19.87 -4.14
C THR A 171 7.79 18.45 -3.67
N CYS A 172 6.79 17.68 -3.24
CA CYS A 172 6.95 16.27 -2.86
C CYS A 172 7.24 15.38 -4.08
N MET A 173 6.60 15.64 -5.23
CA MET A 173 6.91 14.97 -6.49
C MET A 173 8.34 15.28 -6.95
N ASP A 174 8.81 16.52 -6.82
CA ASP A 174 10.20 16.86 -7.12
C ASP A 174 11.18 16.14 -6.19
N ALA A 175 10.91 16.11 -4.89
CA ALA A 175 11.70 15.38 -3.91
C ALA A 175 11.77 13.89 -4.24
N THR A 176 10.62 13.28 -4.53
CA THR A 176 10.50 11.87 -4.92
C THR A 176 11.29 11.58 -6.20
N HIS A 177 11.17 12.44 -7.21
CA HIS A 177 11.90 12.29 -8.46
C HIS A 177 13.42 12.41 -8.26
N ARG A 178 13.87 13.37 -7.45
CA ARG A 178 15.30 13.57 -7.12
C ARG A 178 15.91 12.39 -6.37
N LEU A 179 15.14 11.73 -5.50
CA LEU A 179 15.54 10.54 -4.75
C LEU A 179 15.33 9.23 -5.51
N GLY A 180 14.95 9.31 -6.80
CA GLY A 180 14.75 8.14 -7.66
C GLY A 180 13.56 7.27 -7.24
N GLY A 181 12.51 7.86 -6.68
CA GLY A 181 11.30 7.15 -6.28
C GLY A 181 10.63 6.38 -7.42
N GLU A 182 10.24 5.14 -7.16
CA GLU A 182 9.61 4.28 -8.18
C GLU A 182 8.10 4.52 -8.31
N ASN A 183 7.48 5.19 -7.34
CA ASN A 183 6.08 5.59 -7.36
C ASN A 183 5.87 6.91 -6.59
N TYR A 184 4.69 7.50 -6.71
CA TYR A 184 4.22 8.62 -5.88
C TYR A 184 2.79 8.34 -5.44
N VAL A 185 2.53 8.40 -4.13
CA VAL A 185 1.25 8.02 -3.52
C VAL A 185 0.39 9.25 -3.23
N LEU A 186 -0.92 9.07 -3.33
CA LEU A 186 -1.94 9.98 -2.80
C LEU A 186 -2.90 9.16 -1.93
N TRP A 187 -2.82 9.38 -0.62
CA TRP A 187 -3.83 8.91 0.33
C TRP A 187 -4.70 10.09 0.75
N GLY A 188 -6.00 9.99 0.52
CA GLY A 188 -6.98 11.06 0.73
C GLY A 188 -7.40 11.28 2.18
N GLY A 189 -6.48 11.34 3.16
CA GLY A 189 -6.83 11.34 4.59
C GLY A 189 -7.81 12.44 5.04
N ARG A 190 -7.96 13.54 4.31
CA ARG A 190 -9.01 14.56 4.53
C ARG A 190 -9.95 14.75 3.33
N GLU A 191 -9.75 13.98 2.27
CA GLU A 191 -10.50 14.05 1.02
C GLU A 191 -11.78 13.24 1.15
N GLY A 192 -12.74 13.85 1.82
CA GLY A 192 -13.99 13.26 2.24
C GLY A 192 -14.79 14.28 3.02
N TYR A 193 -15.79 13.80 3.77
CA TYR A 193 -16.63 14.70 4.56
C TYR A 193 -16.88 14.17 5.97
N GLU A 194 -17.21 15.09 6.88
CA GLU A 194 -17.78 14.76 8.19
C GLU A 194 -19.32 14.81 8.18
N THR A 195 -19.93 15.70 7.39
CA THR A 195 -21.39 15.80 7.25
C THR A 195 -21.81 16.21 5.84
N LEU A 196 -22.85 15.57 5.30
CA LEU A 196 -23.41 15.94 4.00
C LEU A 196 -24.13 17.29 4.00
N LEU A 197 -24.45 17.84 5.19
CA LEU A 197 -25.21 19.09 5.30
C LEU A 197 -24.45 20.31 4.77
N ASN A 198 -23.12 20.25 4.72
CA ASN A 198 -22.25 21.32 4.25
C ASN A 198 -21.29 20.88 3.12
N THR A 199 -21.55 19.73 2.50
CA THR A 199 -20.67 19.13 1.49
C THR A 199 -21.39 19.10 0.14
N ASP A 200 -20.76 19.67 -0.89
CA ASP A 200 -21.17 19.48 -2.28
C ASP A 200 -20.29 18.41 -2.93
N LEU A 201 -20.79 17.17 -2.94
CA LEU A 201 -20.08 16.02 -3.48
C LEU A 201 -19.69 16.18 -4.96
N GLY A 202 -20.51 16.88 -5.75
CA GLY A 202 -20.24 17.09 -7.17
C GLY A 202 -19.12 18.09 -7.39
N GLN A 203 -19.04 19.12 -6.55
CA GLN A 203 -17.94 20.09 -6.56
C GLN A 203 -16.63 19.46 -6.08
N GLU A 204 -16.66 18.71 -4.98
CA GLU A 204 -15.46 18.07 -4.43
C GLU A 204 -14.90 16.96 -5.34
N ASP A 205 -15.76 16.19 -6.02
CA ASP A 205 -15.34 15.24 -7.08
C ASP A 205 -14.59 15.94 -8.23
N GLN A 206 -15.07 17.11 -8.67
CA GLN A 206 -14.40 17.90 -9.72
C GLN A 206 -13.04 18.41 -9.27
N GLN A 207 -12.92 18.86 -8.02
CA GLN A 207 -11.66 19.37 -7.48
C GLN A 207 -10.64 18.24 -7.31
N MET A 208 -11.02 17.12 -6.70
CA MET A 208 -10.16 15.94 -6.53
C MET A 208 -9.72 15.39 -7.88
N GLY A 209 -10.66 15.25 -8.83
CA GLY A 209 -10.38 14.83 -10.20
C GLY A 209 -9.40 15.77 -10.92
N ARG A 210 -9.56 17.09 -10.73
CA ARG A 210 -8.63 18.07 -11.32
C ARG A 210 -7.25 18.01 -10.67
N MET A 211 -7.16 17.82 -9.35
CA MET A 211 -5.87 17.67 -8.66
C MET A 211 -5.11 16.45 -9.17
N LEU A 212 -5.76 15.29 -9.29
CA LEU A 212 -5.11 14.08 -9.78
C LEU A 212 -4.66 14.23 -11.25
N ASN A 213 -5.44 14.93 -12.08
CA ASN A 213 -5.01 15.31 -13.42
C ASN A 213 -3.76 16.21 -13.40
N LEU A 214 -3.70 17.23 -12.53
CA LEU A 214 -2.50 18.09 -12.38
C LEU A 214 -1.26 17.28 -11.98
N VAL A 215 -1.42 16.27 -11.11
CA VAL A 215 -0.33 15.35 -10.72
C VAL A 215 0.16 14.55 -11.91
N VAL A 216 -0.73 13.95 -12.68
CA VAL A 216 -0.37 13.18 -13.89
C VAL A 216 0.27 14.08 -14.95
N GLU A 217 -0.30 15.25 -15.22
CA GLU A 217 0.28 16.26 -16.11
C GLU A 217 1.70 16.64 -15.68
N TYR A 218 1.91 16.87 -14.37
CA TYR A 218 3.21 17.23 -13.84
C TYR A 218 4.22 16.07 -13.90
N LYS A 219 3.79 14.84 -13.58
CA LYS A 219 4.60 13.62 -13.78
C LYS A 219 5.17 13.56 -15.19
N HIS A 220 4.32 13.73 -16.20
CA HIS A 220 4.75 13.73 -17.60
C HIS A 220 5.68 14.90 -17.92
N LYS A 221 5.35 16.10 -17.43
CA LYS A 221 6.15 17.31 -17.63
C LYS A 221 7.59 17.18 -17.11
N ILE A 222 7.77 16.60 -15.92
CA ILE A 222 9.11 16.43 -15.33
C ILE A 222 9.79 15.13 -15.78
N GLY A 223 9.10 14.28 -16.54
CA GLY A 223 9.62 13.01 -17.00
C GLY A 223 9.68 11.92 -15.93
N PHE A 224 8.91 12.04 -14.84
CA PHE A 224 8.83 11.02 -13.79
C PHE A 224 8.25 9.71 -14.35
N LYS A 225 9.02 8.63 -14.24
CA LYS A 225 8.65 7.32 -14.83
C LYS A 225 7.89 6.41 -13.87
N GLY A 226 7.89 6.73 -12.58
CA GLY A 226 7.20 5.94 -11.57
C GLY A 226 5.68 5.97 -11.71
N ALA A 227 5.00 5.01 -11.09
CA ALA A 227 3.54 4.99 -11.07
C ALA A 227 2.98 6.12 -10.18
N ILE A 228 1.78 6.63 -10.52
CA ILE A 228 0.97 7.40 -9.57
C ILE A 228 0.03 6.41 -8.91
N LEU A 229 -0.03 6.43 -7.59
CA LEU A 229 -0.81 5.50 -6.79
C LEU A 229 -1.87 6.25 -5.99
N VAL A 230 -3.10 5.76 -6.01
CA VAL A 230 -4.14 6.16 -5.05
C VAL A 230 -4.29 5.05 -4.02
N GLU A 231 -4.41 5.43 -2.76
CA GLU A 231 -4.52 4.51 -1.63
C GLU A 231 -5.93 4.53 -1.04
N PRO A 232 -6.76 3.52 -1.33
CA PRO A 232 -8.15 3.53 -0.89
C PRO A 232 -8.27 3.37 0.62
N LYS A 233 -9.23 4.08 1.21
CA LYS A 233 -9.68 3.90 2.60
C LYS A 233 -11.14 4.36 2.71
N PRO A 234 -12.00 3.70 3.49
CA PRO A 234 -13.43 4.04 3.56
C PRO A 234 -13.75 5.29 4.40
N GLN A 235 -12.96 5.55 5.43
CA GLN A 235 -13.19 6.53 6.48
C GLN A 235 -11.95 6.64 7.39
N GLU A 236 -12.04 7.45 8.44
CA GLU A 236 -11.00 7.71 9.44
C GLU A 236 -9.77 8.42 8.86
N PRO A 237 -9.64 9.74 9.10
CA PRO A 237 -10.39 10.55 10.07
C PRO A 237 -11.74 11.11 9.57
N THR A 238 -12.06 11.01 8.29
CA THR A 238 -13.37 11.47 7.75
C THR A 238 -14.51 10.52 8.16
N LYS A 239 -15.76 10.99 8.11
CA LYS A 239 -16.96 10.14 8.26
C LYS A 239 -17.21 9.27 7.03
N HIS A 240 -16.72 9.73 5.87
CA HIS A 240 -16.67 9.01 4.61
C HIS A 240 -15.53 9.62 3.80
N GLN A 241 -14.60 8.79 3.35
CA GLN A 241 -13.52 9.18 2.45
C GLN A 241 -13.93 8.80 1.01
N TYR A 242 -13.56 9.62 0.02
CA TYR A 242 -14.08 9.47 -1.35
C TYR A 242 -13.47 8.28 -2.10
N ASP A 243 -12.19 8.03 -1.90
CA ASP A 243 -11.43 6.87 -2.36
C ASP A 243 -11.73 5.64 -1.48
N TYR A 244 -13.01 5.27 -1.40
CA TYR A 244 -13.54 4.31 -0.40
C TYR A 244 -12.94 2.90 -0.49
N ASP A 245 -12.89 2.34 -1.70
CA ASP A 245 -12.35 1.02 -2.04
C ASP A 245 -11.86 1.00 -3.49
N THR A 246 -11.24 -0.09 -3.92
CA THR A 246 -10.66 -0.26 -5.25
C THR A 246 -11.68 -0.01 -6.37
N ALA A 247 -12.90 -0.53 -6.23
CA ALA A 247 -13.94 -0.40 -7.25
C ALA A 247 -14.45 1.04 -7.36
N THR A 248 -14.62 1.72 -6.23
CA THR A 248 -15.00 3.14 -6.15
C THR A 248 -13.94 4.01 -6.80
N VAL A 249 -12.66 3.77 -6.49
CA VAL A 249 -11.56 4.49 -7.10
C VAL A 249 -11.50 4.25 -8.60
N TYR A 250 -11.67 3.01 -9.08
CA TYR A 250 -11.71 2.76 -10.53
C TYR A 250 -12.85 3.52 -11.24
N GLY A 251 -14.04 3.57 -10.63
CA GLY A 251 -15.17 4.35 -11.14
C GLY A 251 -14.85 5.85 -11.22
N PHE A 252 -14.16 6.39 -10.22
CA PHE A 252 -13.65 7.76 -10.21
C PHE A 252 -12.60 7.98 -11.32
N LEU A 253 -11.61 7.09 -11.44
CA LEU A 253 -10.58 7.19 -12.49
C LEU A 253 -11.20 7.19 -13.89
N LYS A 254 -12.18 6.33 -14.14
CA LYS A 254 -12.92 6.28 -15.42
C LYS A 254 -13.67 7.58 -15.72
N ARG A 255 -14.30 8.18 -14.70
CA ARG A 255 -15.04 9.45 -14.85
C ARG A 255 -14.12 10.60 -15.24
N HIS A 256 -12.87 10.58 -14.75
CA HIS A 256 -11.87 11.64 -14.95
C HIS A 256 -10.79 11.31 -15.99
N GLY A 257 -10.89 10.17 -16.69
CA GLY A 257 -9.99 9.75 -17.77
C GLY A 257 -8.58 9.35 -17.32
N LEU A 258 -8.45 8.79 -16.11
CA LEU A 258 -7.18 8.52 -15.43
C LEU A 258 -6.87 7.02 -15.26
N GLU A 259 -7.74 6.12 -15.75
CA GLU A 259 -7.63 4.67 -15.50
C GLU A 259 -6.37 4.01 -16.07
N ASN A 260 -5.70 4.68 -17.02
CA ASN A 260 -4.48 4.18 -17.66
C ASN A 260 -3.20 4.85 -17.09
N GLU A 261 -3.37 5.81 -16.17
CA GLU A 261 -2.27 6.64 -15.63
C GLU A 261 -2.03 6.39 -14.14
N VAL A 262 -3.06 5.92 -13.43
CA VAL A 262 -3.09 5.75 -11.97
C VAL A 262 -3.36 4.30 -11.61
N LYS A 263 -2.65 3.81 -10.60
CA LYS A 263 -2.77 2.45 -10.05
C LYS A 263 -3.10 2.51 -8.56
N MET A 264 -3.39 1.36 -7.94
CA MET A 264 -3.72 1.25 -6.53
C MET A 264 -2.49 0.99 -5.67
N ASN A 265 -2.42 1.65 -4.52
CA ASN A 265 -1.70 1.17 -3.34
C ASN A 265 -2.75 0.58 -2.39
N ILE A 266 -2.79 -0.74 -2.20
CA ILE A 266 -3.86 -1.37 -1.42
C ILE A 266 -3.32 -1.71 -0.04
N GLU A 267 -3.99 -1.22 1.00
CA GLU A 267 -3.66 -1.54 2.38
C GLU A 267 -4.59 -2.63 2.95
N GLN A 268 -4.02 -3.59 3.69
CA GLN A 268 -4.82 -4.64 4.34
C GLN A 268 -5.82 -4.04 5.34
N GLY A 269 -5.37 -3.15 6.23
CA GLY A 269 -6.19 -2.52 7.25
C GLY A 269 -7.38 -1.76 6.66
N HIS A 270 -7.12 -0.97 5.62
CA HIS A 270 -8.16 -0.22 4.89
C HIS A 270 -9.18 -1.13 4.19
N ALA A 271 -8.74 -2.23 3.56
CA ALA A 271 -9.64 -3.19 2.94
C ALA A 271 -10.63 -3.78 3.95
N ILE A 272 -10.13 -4.20 5.12
CA ILE A 272 -10.98 -4.74 6.19
C ILE A 272 -11.96 -3.68 6.71
N LEU A 273 -11.50 -2.44 6.91
CA LEU A 273 -12.39 -1.34 7.34
C LEU A 273 -13.50 -1.07 6.32
N ALA A 274 -13.25 -1.29 5.02
CA ALA A 274 -14.23 -1.12 3.96
C ALA A 274 -15.26 -2.26 3.90
N GLY A 275 -15.04 -3.34 4.67
CA GLY A 275 -15.87 -4.55 4.68
C GLY A 275 -15.44 -5.60 3.67
N HIS A 276 -14.21 -5.51 3.14
CA HIS A 276 -13.66 -6.40 2.13
C HIS A 276 -12.51 -7.23 2.69
N SER A 277 -12.25 -8.40 2.13
CA SER A 277 -10.97 -9.09 2.38
C SER A 277 -9.85 -8.43 1.57
N PHE A 278 -8.61 -8.58 2.02
CA PHE A 278 -7.48 -7.94 1.34
C PHE A 278 -7.23 -8.53 -0.05
N GLU A 279 -7.35 -9.86 -0.19
CA GLU A 279 -7.22 -10.52 -1.48
C GLU A 279 -8.35 -10.18 -2.45
N HIS A 280 -9.54 -9.79 -1.95
CA HIS A 280 -10.60 -9.25 -2.80
C HIS A 280 -10.16 -7.97 -3.49
N GLU A 281 -9.64 -7.00 -2.73
CA GLU A 281 -9.19 -5.72 -3.28
C GLU A 281 -8.05 -5.90 -4.29
N ILE A 282 -7.08 -6.78 -4.00
CA ILE A 282 -5.99 -7.12 -4.92
C ILE A 282 -6.53 -7.77 -6.20
N ALA A 283 -7.43 -8.76 -6.08
CA ALA A 283 -8.02 -9.43 -7.23
C ALA A 283 -8.85 -8.47 -8.10
N THR A 284 -9.59 -7.56 -7.46
CA THR A 284 -10.36 -6.51 -8.14
C THR A 284 -9.44 -5.56 -8.88
N ALA A 285 -8.38 -5.04 -8.25
CA ALA A 285 -7.42 -4.16 -8.91
C ALA A 285 -6.71 -4.84 -10.09
N SER A 286 -6.38 -6.14 -9.95
CA SER A 286 -5.81 -6.94 -11.03
C SER A 286 -6.78 -7.11 -12.20
N ALA A 287 -8.05 -7.43 -11.93
CA ALA A 287 -9.07 -7.61 -12.96
C ALA A 287 -9.37 -6.31 -13.73
N LEU A 288 -9.22 -5.16 -13.05
CA LEU A 288 -9.40 -3.84 -13.62
C LEU A 288 -8.12 -3.26 -14.27
N GLY A 289 -6.98 -3.96 -14.16
CA GLY A 289 -5.71 -3.55 -14.76
C GLY A 289 -4.97 -2.42 -14.04
N ILE A 290 -5.37 -2.11 -12.79
CA ILE A 290 -4.86 -0.98 -12.00
C ILE A 290 -4.07 -1.40 -10.75
N PHE A 291 -3.67 -2.67 -10.63
CA PHE A 291 -2.80 -3.11 -9.53
C PHE A 291 -1.41 -2.45 -9.58
N GLY A 292 -0.97 -1.91 -8.44
CA GLY A 292 0.27 -1.12 -8.31
C GLY A 292 1.20 -1.61 -7.20
N SER A 293 0.82 -1.36 -5.95
CA SER A 293 1.61 -1.62 -4.73
C SER A 293 0.70 -2.07 -3.58
N VAL A 294 1.28 -2.50 -2.47
CA VAL A 294 0.53 -2.76 -1.24
C VAL A 294 1.18 -2.15 0.00
N ASP A 295 0.33 -1.79 0.95
CA ASP A 295 0.70 -1.59 2.34
C ASP A 295 0.28 -2.81 3.16
N MET A 296 1.28 -3.46 3.74
CA MET A 296 1.16 -4.73 4.41
C MET A 296 1.18 -4.52 5.91
N ASN A 297 -0.02 -4.43 6.46
CA ASN A 297 -0.27 -4.36 7.88
C ASN A 297 -1.44 -5.31 8.22
N ARG A 298 -2.09 -5.08 9.36
CA ARG A 298 -3.38 -5.63 9.71
C ARG A 298 -4.14 -4.73 10.65
N ASN A 299 -5.45 -4.91 10.63
CA ASN A 299 -6.35 -4.42 11.65
C ASN A 299 -6.84 -5.51 12.59
N ASP A 300 -7.43 -5.07 13.70
CA ASP A 300 -8.09 -5.96 14.64
C ASP A 300 -9.57 -6.07 14.27
N TYR A 301 -10.05 -7.27 14.00
CA TYR A 301 -11.44 -7.48 13.54
C TYR A 301 -12.51 -7.05 14.57
N GLN A 302 -12.15 -6.86 15.83
CA GLN A 302 -13.05 -6.39 16.89
C GLN A 302 -12.98 -4.86 17.07
N SER A 303 -12.06 -4.20 16.37
CA SER A 303 -11.78 -2.77 16.48
C SER A 303 -12.07 -2.08 15.14
N GLY A 304 -13.14 -1.27 15.09
CA GLY A 304 -13.58 -0.60 13.87
C GLY A 304 -12.77 0.64 13.48
N TRP A 305 -11.46 0.63 13.72
CA TRP A 305 -10.52 1.70 13.40
C TRP A 305 -9.15 1.12 13.02
N ASP A 306 -8.30 1.99 12.49
CA ASP A 306 -6.99 1.62 11.98
C ASP A 306 -5.96 1.41 13.11
N THR A 307 -5.50 0.17 13.25
CA THR A 307 -4.57 -0.24 14.29
C THR A 307 -3.13 -0.34 13.79
N ASP A 308 -2.93 -0.43 12.48
CA ASP A 308 -1.65 -0.49 11.76
C ASP A 308 -0.70 -1.53 12.38
N GLN A 309 -1.20 -2.74 12.66
CA GLN A 309 -0.38 -3.82 13.22
C GLN A 309 0.44 -4.48 12.11
N PHE A 310 1.61 -5.04 12.43
CA PHE A 310 2.34 -5.88 11.45
C PHE A 310 1.51 -7.11 11.07
N PRO A 311 1.65 -7.70 9.87
CA PRO A 311 0.94 -8.93 9.55
C PRO A 311 1.39 -10.08 10.47
N ASN A 312 0.45 -10.92 10.91
CA ASN A 312 0.74 -12.08 11.78
C ASN A 312 0.03 -13.37 11.37
N ASN A 313 -0.73 -13.37 10.28
CA ASN A 313 -1.52 -14.50 9.81
C ASN A 313 -1.02 -14.96 8.44
N VAL A 314 -0.28 -16.06 8.41
CA VAL A 314 0.30 -16.62 7.18
C VAL A 314 -0.78 -17.03 6.16
N PRO A 315 -1.85 -17.76 6.53
CA PRO A 315 -2.96 -18.05 5.62
C PRO A 315 -3.54 -16.84 4.87
N GLU A 316 -3.83 -15.74 5.56
CA GLU A 316 -4.35 -14.52 4.93
C GLU A 316 -3.32 -13.90 3.96
N VAL A 317 -2.07 -13.81 4.39
CA VAL A 317 -0.98 -13.26 3.59
C VAL A 317 -0.65 -14.14 2.37
N ALA A 318 -0.80 -15.46 2.49
CA ALA A 318 -0.65 -16.40 1.38
C ALA A 318 -1.71 -16.18 0.29
N LEU A 319 -2.96 -15.92 0.66
CA LEU A 319 -4.01 -15.58 -0.31
C LEU A 319 -3.75 -14.22 -0.98
N ALA A 320 -3.28 -13.23 -0.24
CA ALA A 320 -2.87 -11.95 -0.81
C ALA A 320 -1.75 -12.14 -1.85
N TYR A 321 -0.66 -12.84 -1.49
CA TYR A 321 0.44 -13.11 -2.43
C TYR A 321 0.03 -14.01 -3.59
N PHE A 322 -0.93 -14.93 -3.41
CA PHE A 322 -1.48 -15.72 -4.50
C PHE A 322 -2.07 -14.80 -5.57
N HIS A 323 -2.91 -13.85 -5.18
CA HIS A 323 -3.50 -12.89 -6.12
C HIS A 323 -2.47 -11.88 -6.68
N ILE A 324 -1.47 -11.47 -5.89
CA ILE A 324 -0.36 -10.63 -6.38
C ILE A 324 0.45 -11.36 -7.47
N LEU A 325 0.81 -12.63 -7.25
CA LEU A 325 1.54 -13.43 -8.23
C LEU A 325 0.70 -13.70 -9.48
N LYS A 326 -0.61 -13.97 -9.32
CA LYS A 326 -1.57 -14.08 -10.45
C LYS A 326 -1.69 -12.79 -11.26
N ALA A 327 -1.51 -11.64 -10.63
CA ALA A 327 -1.45 -10.33 -11.29
C ALA A 327 -0.11 -10.05 -12.01
N GLY A 328 0.85 -10.99 -11.94
CA GLY A 328 2.19 -10.85 -12.52
C GLY A 328 3.26 -10.33 -11.55
N GLY A 329 2.92 -10.18 -10.26
CA GLY A 329 3.80 -9.62 -9.24
C GLY A 329 3.92 -8.09 -9.33
N PHE A 330 4.74 -7.52 -8.44
CA PHE A 330 5.02 -6.09 -8.47
C PHE A 330 5.92 -5.71 -9.66
N THR A 331 5.64 -4.54 -10.23
CA THR A 331 6.50 -3.89 -11.22
C THR A 331 7.30 -2.77 -10.55
N THR A 332 6.67 -1.62 -10.32
CA THR A 332 7.27 -0.49 -9.59
C THR A 332 6.90 -0.46 -8.11
N GLY A 333 5.74 -1.02 -7.73
CA GLY A 333 5.30 -1.13 -6.34
C GLY A 333 6.09 -2.18 -5.54
N GLY A 334 5.65 -2.44 -4.32
CA GLY A 334 6.27 -3.40 -3.41
C GLY A 334 5.42 -3.63 -2.18
N THR A 335 6.02 -4.25 -1.16
CA THR A 335 5.38 -4.49 0.14
C THR A 335 5.92 -3.49 1.17
N ASN A 336 5.25 -2.36 1.33
CA ASN A 336 5.57 -1.41 2.39
C ASN A 336 4.94 -1.86 3.70
N PHE A 337 5.69 -1.84 4.80
CA PHE A 337 5.13 -2.10 6.12
C PHE A 337 4.54 -0.83 6.69
N ASP A 338 3.34 -0.45 6.24
CA ASP A 338 2.58 0.61 6.89
C ASP A 338 2.00 0.15 8.23
N ALA A 339 2.91 -0.18 9.15
CA ALA A 339 2.62 -0.75 10.44
C ALA A 339 3.46 -0.06 11.51
N LYS A 340 2.85 0.17 12.68
CA LYS A 340 3.49 0.77 13.85
C LYS A 340 3.76 -0.24 14.95
N LEU A 341 4.72 0.08 15.81
CA LEU A 341 4.83 -0.58 17.10
C LEU A 341 3.56 -0.39 17.93
N ARG A 342 3.38 -1.26 18.93
CA ARG A 342 2.31 -1.02 19.89
C ARG A 342 2.74 0.10 20.83
N ARG A 343 1.78 0.85 21.36
CA ARG A 343 2.03 1.96 22.30
C ARG A 343 2.89 1.57 23.52
N GLN A 344 2.90 0.29 23.88
CA GLN A 344 3.65 -0.24 25.03
C GLN A 344 4.95 -0.97 24.64
N SER A 345 5.26 -1.07 23.34
CA SER A 345 6.49 -1.64 22.80
C SER A 345 7.50 -0.50 22.61
N LEU A 346 8.28 -0.24 23.67
CA LEU A 346 9.05 0.99 23.82
C LEU A 346 10.52 0.82 23.45
N ASP A 347 11.03 -0.41 23.36
CA ASP A 347 12.46 -0.63 23.21
C ASP A 347 12.89 -0.47 21.75
N ALA A 348 14.16 -0.11 21.53
CA ALA A 348 14.70 0.02 20.17
C ALA A 348 14.63 -1.33 19.41
N GLU A 349 14.80 -2.44 20.12
CA GLU A 349 14.75 -3.80 19.56
C GLU A 349 13.35 -4.19 19.10
N ASP A 350 12.29 -3.60 19.67
CA ASP A 350 10.91 -3.86 19.24
C ASP A 350 10.70 -3.46 17.78
N LEU A 351 11.34 -2.38 17.32
CA LEU A 351 11.32 -1.97 15.91
C LEU A 351 11.85 -3.08 15.00
N LEU A 352 12.95 -3.71 15.39
CA LEU A 352 13.57 -4.79 14.62
C LEU A 352 12.72 -6.05 14.68
N MET A 353 12.32 -6.49 15.87
CA MET A 353 11.52 -7.71 16.07
C MET A 353 10.17 -7.65 15.32
N ALA A 354 9.48 -6.50 15.36
CA ALA A 354 8.20 -6.33 14.67
C ALA A 354 8.34 -6.47 13.15
N HIS A 355 9.36 -5.84 12.57
CA HIS A 355 9.65 -5.96 11.13
C HIS A 355 10.11 -7.36 10.75
N VAL A 356 11.02 -7.98 11.52
CA VAL A 356 11.46 -9.36 11.28
C VAL A 356 10.27 -10.31 11.23
N GLY A 357 9.35 -10.20 12.19
CA GLY A 357 8.12 -10.99 12.21
C GLY A 357 7.23 -10.74 10.99
N GLY A 358 6.98 -9.48 10.63
CA GLY A 358 6.17 -9.12 9.46
C GLY A 358 6.77 -9.60 8.14
N MET A 359 8.09 -9.46 7.99
CA MET A 359 8.85 -9.94 6.84
C MET A 359 8.83 -11.45 6.72
N ASP A 360 8.98 -12.19 7.82
CA ASP A 360 8.90 -13.65 7.83
C ASP A 360 7.50 -14.17 7.49
N VAL A 361 6.45 -13.52 8.00
CA VAL A 361 5.06 -13.86 7.66
C VAL A 361 4.83 -13.66 6.17
N CYS A 362 5.34 -12.57 5.60
CA CYS A 362 5.27 -12.31 4.17
C CYS A 362 6.08 -13.30 3.32
N ALA A 363 7.31 -13.61 3.72
CA ALA A 363 8.15 -14.58 3.03
C ALA A 363 7.53 -15.98 3.04
N ARG A 364 6.95 -16.41 4.17
CA ARG A 364 6.22 -17.67 4.26
C ARG A 364 4.95 -17.66 3.41
N GLY A 365 4.19 -16.55 3.44
CA GLY A 365 3.02 -16.37 2.59
C GLY A 365 3.35 -16.44 1.09
N LEU A 366 4.45 -15.81 0.66
CA LEU A 366 4.94 -15.90 -0.72
C LEU A 366 5.29 -17.35 -1.12
N LYS A 367 6.00 -18.09 -0.25
CA LYS A 367 6.33 -19.51 -0.51
C LYS A 367 5.07 -20.36 -0.65
N ALA A 368 4.09 -20.19 0.23
CA ALA A 368 2.81 -20.88 0.16
C ALA A 368 2.04 -20.52 -1.12
N ALA A 369 1.99 -19.23 -1.48
CA ALA A 369 1.35 -18.73 -2.69
C ALA A 369 1.99 -19.32 -3.97
N ALA A 370 3.32 -19.35 -4.03
CA ALA A 370 4.05 -19.95 -5.14
C ALA A 370 3.74 -21.45 -5.26
N ALA A 371 3.79 -22.19 -4.15
CA ALA A 371 3.46 -23.61 -4.13
C ALA A 371 2.00 -23.89 -4.56
N MET A 372 1.06 -23.03 -4.16
CA MET A 372 -0.34 -23.09 -4.61
C MET A 372 -0.48 -22.89 -6.12
N ILE A 373 0.29 -21.98 -6.72
CA ILE A 373 0.28 -21.74 -8.18
C ILE A 373 0.93 -22.91 -8.93
N GLU A 374 2.07 -23.42 -8.45
CA GLU A 374 2.79 -24.53 -9.06
C GLU A 374 2.00 -25.85 -9.01
N ASP A 375 1.24 -26.08 -7.94
CA ASP A 375 0.32 -27.23 -7.83
C ASP A 375 -0.82 -27.17 -8.87
N GLY A 376 -1.28 -25.96 -9.22
CA GLY A 376 -2.23 -25.72 -10.31
C GLY A 376 -3.67 -26.16 -10.03
N THR A 377 -3.97 -26.77 -8.87
CA THR A 377 -5.34 -27.26 -8.56
C THR A 377 -6.38 -26.14 -8.62
N MET A 378 -6.08 -24.97 -8.06
CA MET A 378 -7.02 -23.85 -8.03
C MET A 378 -7.27 -23.26 -9.43
N ASP A 379 -6.20 -23.07 -10.22
CA ASP A 379 -6.28 -22.54 -11.58
C ASP A 379 -7.03 -23.47 -12.52
N GLN A 380 -6.75 -24.77 -12.44
CA GLN A 380 -7.48 -25.77 -13.21
C GLN A 380 -8.96 -25.78 -12.82
N PHE A 381 -9.27 -25.72 -11.52
CA PHE A 381 -10.65 -25.71 -11.04
C PHE A 381 -11.44 -24.50 -11.59
N VAL A 382 -10.85 -23.30 -11.57
CA VAL A 382 -11.49 -22.10 -12.14
C VAL A 382 -11.64 -22.25 -13.66
N THR A 383 -10.62 -22.74 -14.36
CA THR A 383 -10.67 -22.96 -15.82
C THR A 383 -11.82 -23.89 -16.19
N ASP A 384 -11.94 -25.03 -15.51
CA ASP A 384 -13.01 -26.00 -15.76
C ASP A 384 -14.40 -25.45 -15.42
N ARG A 385 -14.50 -24.66 -14.34
CA ARG A 385 -15.75 -24.03 -13.90
C ARG A 385 -16.33 -23.10 -14.96
N TYR A 386 -15.48 -22.39 -15.72
CA TYR A 386 -15.89 -21.44 -16.76
C TYR A 386 -15.75 -21.98 -18.19
N ALA A 387 -15.33 -23.23 -18.39
CA ALA A 387 -15.05 -23.81 -19.72
C ALA A 387 -16.23 -23.72 -20.71
N GLY A 388 -17.48 -23.75 -20.20
CA GLY A 388 -18.69 -23.62 -21.04
C GLY A 388 -18.78 -22.29 -21.80
N TRP A 389 -18.18 -21.22 -21.27
CA TRP A 389 -18.13 -19.91 -21.93
C TRP A 389 -17.17 -19.86 -23.12
N GLN A 390 -16.30 -20.86 -23.29
CA GLN A 390 -15.35 -20.93 -24.41
C GLN A 390 -15.96 -21.51 -25.69
N THR A 391 -17.24 -21.94 -25.65
CA THR A 391 -17.95 -22.43 -26.82
C THR A 391 -18.27 -21.29 -27.79
N PRO A 392 -18.28 -21.52 -29.12
CA PRO A 392 -18.63 -20.49 -30.10
C PRO A 392 -19.98 -19.83 -29.81
N GLU A 393 -20.98 -20.61 -29.42
CA GLU A 393 -22.32 -20.14 -29.10
C GLU A 393 -22.33 -19.23 -27.88
N ALA A 394 -21.64 -19.63 -26.78
CA ALA A 394 -21.56 -18.79 -25.59
C ALA A 394 -20.80 -17.48 -25.84
N GLN A 395 -19.78 -17.51 -26.70
CA GLN A 395 -19.06 -16.32 -27.12
C GLN A 395 -19.91 -15.36 -27.96
N MET A 396 -20.86 -15.86 -28.77
CA MET A 396 -21.78 -14.99 -29.49
C MET A 396 -22.65 -14.15 -28.53
N MET A 397 -23.08 -14.73 -27.41
CA MET A 397 -23.81 -14.01 -26.37
C MET A 397 -22.96 -12.90 -25.74
N LEU A 398 -21.73 -13.21 -25.33
CA LEU A 398 -20.84 -12.24 -24.66
C LEU A 398 -20.36 -11.12 -25.57
N GLN A 399 -20.17 -11.39 -26.86
CA GLN A 399 -19.67 -10.42 -27.84
C GLN A 399 -20.78 -9.53 -28.42
N GLY A 400 -22.01 -9.60 -27.89
CA GLY A 400 -23.15 -8.82 -28.38
C GLY A 400 -23.63 -9.20 -29.78
N LYS A 401 -23.30 -10.43 -30.25
CA LYS A 401 -23.74 -10.95 -31.56
C LYS A 401 -25.12 -11.60 -31.50
N GLN A 402 -25.66 -11.80 -30.30
CA GLN A 402 -27.03 -12.22 -30.08
C GLN A 402 -27.76 -11.18 -29.23
N SER A 403 -28.99 -10.85 -29.63
CA SER A 403 -29.89 -10.05 -28.81
C SER A 403 -30.53 -10.90 -27.71
N LEU A 404 -31.15 -10.23 -26.73
CA LEU A 404 -31.89 -10.89 -25.68
C LEU A 404 -33.02 -11.79 -26.25
N GLU A 405 -33.70 -11.32 -27.30
CA GLU A 405 -34.76 -12.08 -27.99
C GLU A 405 -34.23 -13.35 -28.67
N GLN A 406 -33.05 -13.26 -29.31
CA GLN A 406 -32.43 -14.42 -29.95
C GLN A 406 -32.02 -15.48 -28.93
N ILE A 407 -31.49 -15.05 -27.78
CA ILE A 407 -31.13 -15.94 -26.67
C ILE A 407 -32.40 -16.59 -26.10
N ALA A 408 -33.46 -15.81 -25.87
CA ALA A 408 -34.74 -16.34 -25.38
C ALA A 408 -35.35 -17.38 -26.33
N ALA A 409 -35.40 -17.08 -27.63
CA ALA A 409 -35.92 -18.01 -28.64
C ALA A 409 -35.11 -19.31 -28.71
N GLN A 410 -33.78 -19.25 -28.52
CA GLN A 410 -32.94 -20.45 -28.45
C GLN A 410 -33.30 -21.32 -27.25
N VAL A 411 -33.52 -20.72 -26.08
CA VAL A 411 -33.94 -21.45 -24.86
C VAL A 411 -35.28 -22.12 -25.08
N GLU A 412 -36.26 -21.41 -25.64
CA GLU A 412 -37.60 -21.95 -25.93
C GLU A 412 -37.57 -23.09 -26.96
N ALA A 413 -36.85 -22.90 -28.07
CA ALA A 413 -36.78 -23.88 -29.15
C ALA A 413 -36.08 -25.19 -28.73
N THR A 414 -35.10 -25.10 -27.82
CA THR A 414 -34.32 -26.27 -27.35
C THR A 414 -34.87 -26.87 -26.07
N GLY A 415 -35.79 -26.19 -25.38
CA GLY A 415 -36.24 -26.58 -24.04
C GLY A 415 -35.10 -26.56 -23.02
N LEU A 416 -34.14 -25.65 -23.16
CA LEU A 416 -32.95 -25.60 -22.31
C LEU A 416 -33.35 -25.37 -20.84
N ASN A 417 -33.01 -26.34 -19.99
CA ASN A 417 -33.28 -26.29 -18.55
C ASN A 417 -31.99 -26.64 -17.75
N PRO A 418 -31.15 -25.65 -17.42
CA PRO A 418 -29.86 -25.90 -16.78
C PRO A 418 -29.99 -26.51 -15.37
N ALA A 419 -29.12 -27.45 -15.03
CA ALA A 419 -29.01 -28.00 -13.68
C ALA A 419 -27.92 -27.27 -12.87
N PRO A 420 -28.10 -27.11 -11.54
CA PRO A 420 -27.07 -26.53 -10.68
C PRO A 420 -25.78 -27.36 -10.68
N ARG A 421 -24.63 -26.70 -10.53
CA ARG A 421 -23.31 -27.32 -10.41
C ARG A 421 -22.67 -26.91 -9.09
N SER A 422 -22.07 -27.85 -8.37
CA SER A 422 -21.40 -27.58 -7.09
C SER A 422 -20.18 -26.67 -7.28
N GLY A 423 -20.02 -25.68 -6.41
CA GLY A 423 -18.85 -24.80 -6.38
C GLY A 423 -17.63 -25.36 -5.64
N ARG A 424 -17.79 -26.45 -4.87
CA ARG A 424 -16.71 -27.13 -4.13
C ARG A 424 -15.87 -26.22 -3.22
N GLN A 425 -16.49 -25.25 -2.56
CA GLN A 425 -15.80 -24.27 -1.73
C GLN A 425 -14.97 -24.92 -0.62
N GLU A 426 -15.55 -25.84 0.15
CA GLU A 426 -14.87 -26.49 1.28
C GLU A 426 -13.68 -27.33 0.81
N TYR A 427 -13.74 -27.88 -0.42
CA TYR A 427 -12.61 -28.57 -1.02
C TYR A 427 -11.47 -27.59 -1.33
N LEU A 428 -11.77 -26.43 -1.91
CA LEU A 428 -10.77 -25.42 -2.26
C LEU A 428 -10.12 -24.81 -1.01
N GLU A 429 -10.88 -24.53 0.03
CA GLU A 429 -10.35 -24.07 1.32
C GLU A 429 -9.41 -25.13 1.94
N ASN A 430 -9.78 -26.41 1.85
CA ASN A 430 -8.91 -27.52 2.26
C ASN A 430 -7.70 -27.74 1.34
N VAL A 431 -7.69 -27.20 0.12
CA VAL A 431 -6.49 -27.19 -0.73
C VAL A 431 -5.54 -26.11 -0.23
N VAL A 432 -6.02 -24.88 0.00
CA VAL A 432 -5.22 -23.77 0.56
C VAL A 432 -4.54 -24.17 1.88
N ASN A 433 -5.29 -24.80 2.80
CA ASN A 433 -4.78 -25.22 4.11
C ASN A 433 -3.65 -26.26 4.07
N ARG A 434 -3.33 -26.85 2.92
CA ARG A 434 -2.20 -27.79 2.79
C ARG A 434 -0.85 -27.07 2.66
N PHE A 435 -0.87 -25.79 2.30
CA PHE A 435 0.33 -25.03 1.95
C PHE A 435 0.81 -24.07 3.06
N VAL A 436 -0.01 -23.83 4.08
CA VAL A 436 0.18 -22.73 5.06
C VAL A 436 0.58 -23.21 6.44
#